data_AF-A0A381PBN0-F1
#
_entry.id   AF-A0A381PBN0-F1
#
_cell.length_a   1.000
_cell.length_b   1.000
_cell.length_c   1.000
_cell.angle_alpha   90.00
_cell.angle_beta   90.00
_cell.angle_gamma   90.00
#
_symmetry.space_group_name_H-M   'P 1'
#
loop_
_entity.id
_entity.type
_entity.pdbx_description
1 polymer ?
#
loop_
_entity_poly.entity_id
_entity_poly.type
_entity_poly.pdbx_seq_one_letter_code
_entity_poly.pdbx_strand_id
1 'polypeptide(L)' 'MTQPEQQSANDFVDALSEGQRTAINAVRNVILDNLPDGYEETVQYGMPTHVIPLATYPVAYNKMPLAFARLASQKNYMTV' A
#
# COMPACT_ATOMS: atom_id res chain seq x y z
N MET A 1 4.31 -17.41 -12.68
CA MET A 1 3.79 -16.07 -13.02
C MET A 1 4.54 -15.10 -12.13
N THR A 2 5.68 -14.60 -12.61
CA THR A 2 6.58 -13.76 -11.83
C THR A 2 6.12 -12.32 -12.00
N GLN A 3 5.45 -11.77 -10.99
CA GLN A 3 5.17 -10.33 -10.93
C GLN A 3 6.52 -9.63 -10.70
N PRO A 4 6.88 -8.57 -11.45
CA PRO A 4 8.12 -7.85 -11.22
C PRO A 4 8.18 -7.39 -9.76
N GLU A 5 9.33 -7.55 -9.12
CA GLU A 5 9.62 -7.03 -7.79
C GLU A 5 9.48 -5.49 -7.80
N GLN A 6 8.28 -4.99 -7.54
CA GLN A 6 8.07 -3.58 -7.25
C GLN A 6 8.62 -3.35 -5.85
N GLN A 7 9.83 -2.80 -5.77
CA GLN A 7 10.56 -2.69 -4.50
C GLN A 7 10.05 -1.53 -3.65
N SER A 8 9.31 -0.58 -4.23
CA SER A 8 8.75 0.57 -3.53
C SER A 8 7.33 0.93 -3.99
N ALA A 9 6.56 1.60 -3.13
CA ALA A 9 5.24 2.12 -3.45
C ALA A 9 5.26 3.12 -4.63
N ASN A 10 6.40 3.79 -4.85
CA ASN A 10 6.58 4.68 -5.99
C ASN A 10 6.66 3.93 -7.32
N ASP A 11 7.33 2.77 -7.38
CA ASP A 11 7.34 1.94 -8.59
C ASP A 11 5.91 1.58 -9.03
N PHE A 12 5.05 1.22 -8.08
CA PHE A 12 3.65 0.91 -8.35
C PHE A 12 2.93 2.11 -8.97
N VAL A 13 3.11 3.29 -8.39
CA VAL A 13 2.49 4.54 -8.86
C VAL A 13 3.03 4.95 -10.24
N ASP A 14 4.31 4.72 -10.50
CA ASP A 14 4.95 5.01 -11.77
C ASP A 14 4.51 4.07 -12.89
N ALA A 15 4.15 2.82 -12.57
CA ALA A 15 3.59 1.87 -13.52
C ALA A 15 2.15 2.22 -13.98
N LEU A 16 1.47 3.14 -13.30
CA LEU A 16 0.10 3.54 -13.63
C LEU A 16 0.04 4.58 -14.76
N SER A 17 -1.08 4.56 -15.50
CA SER A 17 -1.43 5.67 -16.40
C SER A 17 -1.62 6.98 -15.62
N GLU A 18 -1.44 8.12 -16.28
CA GLU A 18 -1.48 9.45 -15.63
C GLU A 18 -2.76 9.70 -14.81
N GLY A 19 -3.93 9.28 -15.35
CA GLY A 19 -5.21 9.41 -14.65
C GLY A 19 -5.30 8.52 -13.41
N GLN A 20 -4.87 7.27 -13.51
CA GLN A 20 -4.84 6.34 -12.38
C GLN A 20 -3.84 6.79 -11.31
N ARG A 21 -2.66 7.27 -11.74
CA ARG A 21 -1.62 7.82 -10.88
C ARG A 21 -2.14 8.98 -10.06
N THR A 22 -2.83 9.91 -10.70
CA THR A 22 -3.42 11.09 -10.04
C THR A 22 -4.42 10.69 -8.97
N ALA A 23 -5.35 9.78 -9.29
CA ALA A 23 -6.36 9.31 -8.34
C ALA A 23 -5.76 8.53 -7.17
N ILE A 24 -4.84 7.59 -7.44
CA ILE A 24 -4.17 6.80 -6.39
C ILE A 24 -3.34 7.70 -5.47
N ASN A 25 -2.60 8.66 -6.02
CA ASN A 25 -1.80 9.58 -5.20
C ASN A 25 -2.67 10.48 -4.32
N ALA A 26 -3.83 10.94 -4.82
CA ALA A 26 -4.75 11.73 -4.01
C ALA A 26 -5.20 10.95 -2.77
N VAL A 27 -5.58 9.67 -2.92
CA VAL A 27 -5.99 8.82 -1.79
C VAL A 27 -4.79 8.45 -0.91
N ARG A 28 -3.66 8.06 -1.50
CA ARG A 28 -2.42 7.70 -0.78
C ARG A 28 -1.95 8.84 0.11
N ASN A 29 -1.92 10.07 -0.39
CA ASN A 29 -1.51 11.23 0.38
C ASN A 29 -2.43 11.46 1.57
N VAL A 30 -3.76 11.36 1.39
CA VAL A 30 -4.71 11.49 2.50
C VAL A 30 -4.50 10.40 3.55
N ILE A 31 -4.21 9.17 3.14
CA ILE A 31 -3.92 8.08 4.10
C ILE A 31 -2.63 8.38 4.85
N LEU A 32 -1.56 8.78 4.17
CA LEU A 32 -0.27 9.10 4.80
C LEU A 32 -0.38 10.29 5.77
N ASP A 33 -1.10 11.35 5.39
CA ASP A 33 -1.32 12.54 6.24
C ASP A 33 -2.13 12.22 7.51
N ASN A 34 -2.96 11.17 7.48
CA ASN A 34 -3.80 10.75 8.59
C ASN A 34 -3.31 9.45 9.25
N LEU A 35 -2.13 8.95 8.86
CA LEU A 35 -1.62 7.70 9.36
C LEU A 35 -1.10 7.90 10.79
N PRO A 36 -1.58 7.15 11.79
CA PRO A 36 -1.08 7.28 13.15
C PRO A 36 0.40 6.89 13.26
N ASP A 37 1.10 7.48 14.21
CA ASP A 37 2.48 7.10 14.52
C ASP A 37 2.59 5.59 14.80
N GLY A 38 3.65 4.98 14.26
CA GLY A 38 3.90 3.54 14.41
C GLY A 38 3.21 2.65 13.39
N TYR A 39 2.54 3.21 12.39
CA TYR A 39 2.10 2.53 11.16
C TYR A 39 3.11 2.81 10.04
N GLU A 40 3.21 1.88 9.09
CA GLU A 40 4.19 2.00 8.00
C GLU A 40 3.56 1.68 6.64
N GLU A 41 4.06 2.33 5.59
CA GLU A 41 3.73 1.97 4.21
C GLU A 41 4.74 0.94 3.70
N THR A 42 4.23 -0.21 3.25
CA THR A 42 5.03 -1.28 2.65
C THR A 42 4.44 -1.72 1.31
N VAL A 43 5.14 -2.57 0.57
CA VAL A 43 4.63 -3.20 -0.64
C VAL A 43 4.32 -4.66 -0.34
N GLN A 44 3.05 -5.05 -0.48
CA GLN A 44 2.64 -6.45 -0.40
C GLN A 44 1.92 -6.85 -1.68
N TYR A 45 2.28 -8.00 -2.25
CA TYR A 45 1.72 -8.50 -3.51
C TYR A 45 1.82 -7.47 -4.67
N GLY A 46 2.86 -6.64 -4.67
CA GLY A 46 3.09 -5.60 -5.67
C GLY A 46 2.21 -4.36 -5.52
N MET A 47 1.55 -4.18 -4.37
CA MET A 47 0.66 -3.04 -4.10
C MET A 47 1.05 -2.32 -2.81
N PRO A 48 0.98 -0.97 -2.78
CA PRO A 48 1.17 -0.19 -1.57
C PRO A 48 0.11 -0.56 -0.53
N THR A 49 0.60 -1.01 0.62
CA THR A 49 -0.18 -1.51 1.74
C THR A 49 0.28 -0.81 3.00
N HIS A 50 -0.65 -0.16 3.70
CA HIS A 50 -0.40 0.43 5.00
C HIS A 50 -0.59 -0.66 6.05
N VAL A 51 0.42 -0.85 6.90
CA VAL A 51 0.48 -1.93 7.87
C VAL A 51 0.77 -1.41 9.26
N ILE A 52 0.31 -2.18 10.25
CA ILE A 52 0.76 -2.06 11.63
C ILE A 52 1.91 -3.05 11.82
N PRO A 53 3.15 -2.59 12.03
CA PRO A 53 4.29 -3.45 12.27
C PRO A 53 4.14 -4.19 13.60
N LEU A 54 4.78 -5.35 13.70
CA LEU A 54 4.76 -6.16 14.93
C LEU A 54 5.41 -5.45 16.12
N ALA A 55 6.30 -4.49 15.87
CA ALA A 55 6.85 -3.62 16.92
C ALA A 55 5.76 -2.85 17.66
N THR A 56 4.73 -2.41 16.93
CA THR A 56 3.55 -1.71 17.46
C THR A 56 2.48 -2.71 17.92
N TYR A 57 2.30 -3.82 17.20
CA TYR A 57 1.28 -4.84 17.51
C TYR A 57 1.83 -6.27 17.45
N PRO A 58 2.45 -6.78 18.53
CA PRO A 58 3.15 -8.07 18.52
C PRO A 58 2.21 -9.29 18.59
N VAL A 59 0.91 -9.09 18.82
CA VAL A 59 -0.07 -10.17 19.09
C VAL A 59 -0.75 -10.68 17.80
N ALA A 60 -0.20 -10.36 16.63
CA ALA A 60 -0.75 -10.83 15.37
C ALA A 60 -0.71 -12.36 15.29
N TYR A 61 -1.86 -12.98 15.03
CA TYR A 61 -2.05 -14.45 14.97
C TYR A 61 -1.02 -15.17 14.09
N ASN A 62 -0.64 -14.56 12.97
CA ASN A 62 0.28 -15.12 11.99
C ASN A 62 1.71 -14.57 12.11
N LYS A 63 2.01 -13.77 13.15
CA LYS A 63 3.29 -13.07 13.31
C LYS A 63 3.71 -12.29 12.05
N MET A 64 2.75 -11.69 11.36
CA MET A 64 2.99 -10.79 10.22
C MET A 64 2.42 -9.40 10.53
N PRO A 65 2.97 -8.34 9.93
CA PRO A 65 2.39 -7.00 10.01
C PRO A 65 0.91 -7.02 9.60
N LEU A 66 0.06 -6.37 10.39
CA LEU A 66 -1.38 -6.36 10.14
C LEU A 66 -1.69 -5.32 9.07
N ALA A 67 -2.22 -5.75 7.93
CA ALA A 67 -2.66 -4.84 6.88
C ALA A 67 -3.88 -4.04 7.33
N PHE A 68 -3.75 -2.71 7.27
CA PHE A 68 -4.80 -1.77 7.62
C PHE A 68 -5.58 -1.32 6.39
N ALA A 69 -4.87 -0.93 5.32
CA ALA A 69 -5.46 -0.51 4.04
C ALA A 69 -4.50 -0.85 2.90
N ARG A 70 -5.02 -1.11 1.69
CA ARG A 70 -4.20 -1.42 0.52
C ARG A 70 -4.79 -0.77 -0.72
N LEU A 71 -3.98 0.03 -1.40
CA LEU A 71 -4.40 0.62 -2.67
C LEU A 71 -4.07 -0.32 -3.82
N ALA A 72 -5.08 -0.65 -4.61
CA ALA A 72 -4.92 -1.44 -5.82
C ALA A 72 -5.53 -0.71 -7.02
N SER A 73 -4.92 -0.93 -8.18
CA SER A 73 -5.40 -0.42 -9.46
C SER A 73 -5.54 -1.58 -10.43
N GLN A 74 -6.77 -1.86 -10.82
CA GLN A 74 -7.12 -2.86 -11.82
C GLN A 74 -7.52 -2.16 -13.12
N LYS A 75 -7.65 -2.94 -14.20
CA LYS A 75 -7.90 -2.41 -15.56
C LYS A 75 -9.02 -1.38 -15.64
N ASN A 76 -10.11 -1.57 -14.88
CA ASN A 76 -11.32 -0.75 -14.98
C ASN A 76 -11.70 -0.03 -13.68
N TYR A 77 -10.99 -0.29 -12.57
CA TYR A 77 -11.37 0.23 -11.26
C TYR A 77 -10.16 0.30 -10.32
N MET A 78 -10.29 1.12 -9.28
CA MET A 78 -9.33 1.26 -8.18
C MET A 78 -10.02 0.86 -6.87
N THR A 79 -9.30 0.21 -5.97
CA THR A 79 -9.81 -0.23 -4.66
C THR A 79 -8.87 0.20 -3.55
N VAL A 80 -9.44 0.33 -2.34
CA VAL A 80 -8.75 0.62 -1.07
C VAL A 80 -9.08 -0.45 -0.04
#